data_AF-A0A1W9ML40-F1
#
_entry.id   AF-A0A1W9ML40-F1
#
_cell.length_a   1.000
_cell.length_b   1.000
_cell.length_c   1.000
_cell.angle_alpha   90.00
_cell.angle_beta   90.00
_cell.angle_gamma   90.00
#
_symmetry.space_group_name_H-M   'P 1'
#
loop_
_entity.id
_entity.type
_entity.pdbx_description
1 polymer ?
#
loop_
_entity_poly.entity_id
_entity_poly.type
_entity_poly.pdbx_seq_one_letter_code
_entity_poly.pdbx_strand_id
1 'polypeptide(L)'
;MAANMEAANFHTRSFGSQQIVSYDMRLTGIGHHPFRDSAWVTQVFDKTNQAVHTFIVDNNRSDAPVLELDYTGYPVQNVEKSRRFYTKTMRLGEGYADEGYYGFWSNHAVFGLYEADPEKDHLPQPRQANGYMSFWVRSAKKTYNYLKENGCSFPVIPAINDKPGIDKQAGYTQVVATDSEGSVIIFTEYSGRPR
;
A
#
# COMPACT_ATOMS: atom_id res chain seq x y z
N MET A 1 -24.95 -3.24 4.27
CA MET A 1 -23.90 -2.32 3.78
C MET A 1 -24.58 -1.29 2.91
N ALA A 2 -24.38 -0.01 3.18
CA ALA A 2 -24.84 1.06 2.31
C ALA A 2 -23.59 1.75 1.77
N ALA A 3 -23.52 1.92 0.46
CA ALA A 3 -22.54 2.77 -0.19
C ALA A 3 -23.27 4.01 -0.71
N ASN A 4 -22.72 5.18 -0.45
CA ASN A 4 -23.18 6.43 -1.01
C ASN A 4 -22.22 6.86 -2.11
N MET A 5 -22.77 7.24 -3.26
CA MET A 5 -22.03 7.80 -4.38
C MET A 5 -22.49 9.23 -4.61
N GLU A 6 -21.55 10.16 -4.60
CA GLU A 6 -21.77 11.58 -4.85
C GLU A 6 -20.99 11.99 -6.09
N ALA A 7 -21.63 12.74 -6.99
CA ALA A 7 -20.97 13.38 -8.12
C ALA A 7 -21.05 14.90 -7.97
N ALA A 8 -19.92 15.59 -8.16
CA ALA A 8 -19.78 17.02 -7.95
C ALA A 8 -18.88 17.66 -9.02
N ASN A 9 -18.82 19.00 -9.05
CA ASN A 9 -17.92 19.77 -9.92
C ASN A 9 -18.05 19.39 -11.41
N PHE A 10 -19.29 19.35 -11.92
CA PHE A 10 -19.54 19.02 -13.32
C PHE A 10 -18.99 20.10 -14.26
N HIS A 11 -18.27 19.65 -15.29
CA HIS A 11 -17.73 20.45 -16.37
C HIS A 11 -18.17 19.84 -17.70
N THR A 12 -18.87 20.64 -18.51
CA THR A 12 -19.38 20.19 -19.82
C THR A 12 -18.72 20.97 -20.96
N ARG A 13 -18.37 20.24 -22.02
CA ARG A 13 -17.87 20.78 -23.29
C ARG A 13 -18.52 20.03 -24.45
N SER A 14 -18.72 20.71 -25.57
CA SER A 14 -19.18 20.08 -26.81
C SER A 14 -18.01 19.92 -27.77
N PHE A 15 -17.96 18.79 -28.47
CA PHE A 15 -16.99 18.53 -29.53
C PHE A 15 -17.72 17.86 -30.71
N GLY A 16 -17.95 18.62 -31.78
CA GLY A 16 -18.79 18.17 -32.89
C GLY A 16 -20.21 17.84 -32.40
N SER A 17 -20.68 16.62 -32.67
CA SER A 17 -21.98 16.10 -32.23
C SER A 17 -21.95 15.43 -30.85
N GLN A 18 -20.82 15.47 -30.15
CA GLN A 18 -20.64 14.83 -28.85
C GLN A 18 -20.65 15.84 -27.71
N GLN A 19 -21.07 15.39 -26.54
CA GLN A 19 -20.92 16.11 -25.28
C GLN A 19 -19.92 15.39 -24.39
N ILE A 20 -18.94 16.13 -23.88
CA ILE A 20 -17.95 15.64 -22.93
C ILE A 20 -18.33 16.20 -21.56
N VAL A 21 -18.58 15.32 -20.61
CA VAL A 21 -18.94 15.68 -19.23
C VAL A 21 -17.89 15.11 -18.31
N SER A 22 -17.19 15.99 -17.60
CA SER A 22 -16.21 15.63 -16.58
C SER A 22 -16.73 16.00 -15.19
N TYR A 23 -16.56 15.15 -14.18
CA TYR A 23 -17.01 15.42 -12.81
C TYR A 23 -16.15 14.66 -11.79
N ASP A 24 -16.13 15.18 -10.57
CA ASP A 24 -15.56 14.47 -9.42
C ASP A 24 -16.60 13.47 -8.89
N MET A 25 -16.20 12.23 -8.73
CA MET A 25 -16.99 11.16 -8.11
C MET A 25 -16.39 10.81 -6.75
N ARG A 26 -17.23 10.72 -5.72
CA ARG A 26 -16.86 10.28 -4.38
C ARG A 26 -17.70 9.08 -3.99
N LEU A 27 -17.05 8.04 -3.50
CA LEU A 27 -17.71 6.83 -3.01
C LEU A 27 -17.40 6.68 -1.52
N THR A 28 -18.44 6.53 -0.70
CA THR A 28 -18.30 6.29 0.74
C THR A 28 -19.07 5.04 1.13
N GLY A 29 -18.37 4.03 1.65
CA GLY A 29 -18.98 2.83 2.19
C GLY A 29 -19.09 2.90 3.72
N ILE A 30 -20.28 2.57 4.25
CA ILE A 30 -20.48 2.35 5.69
C ILE A 30 -20.68 0.84 5.98
N GLY A 31 -19.96 0.31 6.97
CA GLY A 31 -19.95 -1.11 7.32
C GLY A 31 -18.78 -1.51 8.22
N HIS A 32 -18.52 -2.81 8.34
CA HIS A 32 -17.41 -3.36 9.15
C HIS A 32 -16.03 -2.95 8.61
N HIS A 33 -15.95 -2.63 7.31
CA HIS A 33 -14.77 -2.10 6.64
C HIS A 33 -15.18 -0.82 5.89
N PRO A 34 -15.27 0.32 6.60
CA PRO A 34 -15.64 1.59 5.97
C PRO A 34 -14.55 2.02 5.00
N PHE A 35 -14.95 2.62 3.88
CA PHE A 35 -14.01 3.11 2.87
C PHE A 35 -14.46 4.47 2.32
N ARG A 36 -13.48 5.22 1.81
CA ARG A 36 -13.70 6.44 1.04
C ARG A 36 -12.81 6.40 -0.18
N ASP A 37 -13.38 6.72 -1.32
CA ASP A 37 -12.69 6.73 -2.60
C ASP A 37 -13.14 7.95 -3.40
N SER A 38 -12.27 8.44 -4.26
CA SER A 38 -12.55 9.57 -5.13
C SER A 38 -11.92 9.38 -6.50
N ALA A 39 -12.64 9.74 -7.55
CA ALA A 39 -12.18 9.65 -8.92
C ALA A 39 -12.59 10.87 -9.73
N TRP A 40 -11.80 11.21 -10.73
CA TRP A 40 -12.23 12.13 -11.78
C TRP A 40 -12.76 11.30 -12.95
N VAL A 41 -14.03 11.50 -13.27
CA VAL A 41 -14.73 10.76 -14.32
C VAL A 41 -14.96 11.69 -15.50
N THR A 42 -14.62 11.25 -16.70
CA THR A 42 -14.98 11.92 -17.96
C THR A 42 -15.77 10.98 -18.84
N GLN A 43 -16.99 11.36 -19.18
CA GLN A 43 -17.88 10.62 -20.06
C GLN A 43 -18.10 11.39 -21.36
N VAL A 44 -18.03 10.70 -22.49
CA VAL A 44 -18.38 11.24 -23.80
C VAL A 44 -19.74 10.68 -24.17
N PHE A 45 -20.71 11.56 -24.37
CA PHE A 45 -22.06 11.26 -24.79
C PHE A 45 -22.23 11.53 -26.28
N ASP A 46 -22.93 10.63 -26.97
CA ASP A 46 -23.34 10.85 -28.34
C ASP A 46 -24.61 11.72 -28.44
N LYS A 47 -25.08 11.93 -29.67
CA LYS A 47 -26.30 12.71 -29.97
C LYS A 47 -27.59 12.09 -29.42
N THR A 48 -27.55 10.84 -28.95
CA THR A 48 -28.67 10.12 -28.33
C THR A 48 -28.60 10.14 -26.80
N ASN A 49 -27.65 10.91 -26.23
CA ASN A 49 -27.34 10.96 -24.81
C ASN A 49 -26.87 9.61 -24.24
N GLN A 50 -26.27 8.75 -25.07
CA GLN A 50 -25.62 7.52 -24.59
C GLN A 50 -24.13 7.77 -24.35
N ALA A 51 -23.63 7.33 -23.20
CA ALA A 51 -22.20 7.39 -22.89
C ALA A 51 -21.45 6.36 -23.77
N VAL A 52 -20.73 6.85 -24.77
CA VAL A 52 -19.96 6.03 -25.71
C VAL A 52 -18.53 5.77 -25.23
N HIS A 53 -18.00 6.66 -24.40
CA HIS A 53 -16.70 6.48 -23.75
C HIS A 53 -16.78 6.93 -22.29
N THR A 54 -16.09 6.21 -21.41
CA THR A 54 -15.91 6.59 -19.99
C THR A 54 -14.44 6.44 -19.64
N PHE A 55 -13.85 7.51 -19.13
CA PHE A 55 -12.50 7.57 -18.60
C PHE A 55 -12.60 7.83 -17.10
N ILE A 56 -11.89 7.05 -16.29
CA ILE A 56 -11.87 7.19 -14.84
C ILE A 56 -10.42 7.27 -14.41
N VAL A 57 -10.09 8.31 -13.66
CA VAL A 57 -8.77 8.50 -13.05
C VAL A 57 -8.97 8.57 -11.55
N ASP A 58 -8.24 7.76 -10.79
CA ASP A 58 -8.23 7.87 -9.33
C ASP A 58 -7.79 9.28 -8.92
N ASN A 59 -8.59 9.92 -8.07
CA ASN A 59 -8.38 11.27 -7.56
C ASN A 59 -8.13 11.29 -6.04
N ASN A 60 -7.76 10.15 -5.44
CA ASN A 60 -7.23 10.06 -4.09
C ASN A 60 -5.84 10.72 -4.02
N ARG A 61 -5.81 12.04 -4.19
CA ARG A 61 -4.65 12.88 -3.94
C ARG A 61 -4.60 13.15 -2.44
N SER A 62 -4.12 12.17 -1.70
CA SER A 62 -3.65 12.40 -0.34
C SER A 62 -2.31 13.16 -0.42
N ASP A 63 -2.23 14.26 0.32
CA ASP A 63 -0.99 14.95 0.66
C ASP A 63 -0.23 14.26 1.80
N ALA A 64 -0.81 13.20 2.37
CA ALA A 64 -0.12 12.35 3.33
C ALA A 64 1.20 11.83 2.72
N PRO A 65 2.27 11.73 3.54
CA PRO A 65 3.54 11.17 3.09
C PRO A 65 3.42 9.73 2.56
N VAL A 66 2.46 8.98 3.11
CA VAL A 66 2.11 7.60 2.76
C VAL A 66 1.13 7.58 1.60
N LEU A 67 1.44 6.77 0.59
CA LEU A 67 0.65 6.54 -0.61
C LEU A 67 -0.26 5.33 -0.45
N GLU A 68 0.34 4.17 -0.15
CA GLU A 68 -0.36 2.90 -0.05
C GLU A 68 0.42 1.91 0.83
N LEU A 69 -0.27 0.84 1.25
CA LEU A 69 0.38 -0.34 1.80
C LEU A 69 1.13 -1.05 0.67
N ASP A 70 2.43 -1.22 0.84
CA ASP A 70 3.33 -1.78 -0.17
C ASP A 70 3.50 -3.29 0.03
N TYR A 71 3.91 -3.71 1.22
CA TYR A 71 3.96 -5.12 1.58
C TYR A 71 3.87 -5.36 3.08
N THR A 72 3.63 -6.60 3.45
CA THR A 72 3.69 -7.08 4.83
C THR A 72 4.66 -8.25 4.89
N GLY A 73 5.30 -8.48 6.03
CA GLY A 73 6.18 -9.62 6.23
C GLY A 73 5.89 -10.32 7.55
N TYR A 74 5.76 -11.64 7.50
CA TYR A 74 5.49 -12.45 8.69
C TYR A 74 6.50 -13.59 8.84
N PRO A 75 7.00 -13.83 10.06
CA PRO A 75 7.99 -14.86 10.32
C PRO A 75 7.35 -16.24 10.24
N VAL A 76 8.05 -17.17 9.61
CA VAL A 76 7.69 -18.58 9.57
C VAL A 76 8.93 -19.45 9.74
N GLN A 77 8.79 -20.58 10.42
CA GLN A 77 9.90 -21.53 10.59
C GLN A 77 10.32 -22.24 9.30
N ASN A 78 9.43 -22.28 8.30
CA ASN A 78 9.70 -22.93 7.03
C ASN A 78 8.84 -22.27 5.94
N VAL A 79 9.49 -21.50 5.08
CA VAL A 79 8.82 -20.72 4.03
C VAL A 79 8.11 -21.64 3.03
N GLU A 80 8.73 -22.75 2.63
CA GLU A 80 8.14 -23.66 1.63
C GLU A 80 6.89 -24.41 2.16
N LYS A 81 6.91 -24.86 3.42
CA LYS A 81 5.74 -25.48 4.06
C LYS A 81 4.61 -24.46 4.21
N SER A 82 4.94 -23.24 4.62
CA SER A 82 3.96 -22.16 4.80
C SER A 82 3.37 -21.70 3.48
N ARG A 83 4.21 -21.53 2.44
CA ARG A 83 3.79 -21.28 1.06
C ARG A 83 2.76 -22.32 0.61
N ARG A 84 3.07 -23.60 0.74
CA ARG A 84 2.15 -24.68 0.37
C ARG A 84 0.84 -24.62 1.13
N PHE A 85 0.85 -24.26 2.41
CA PHE A 85 -0.37 -24.07 3.20
C PHE A 85 -1.22 -22.92 2.62
N TYR A 86 -0.64 -21.74 2.42
CA TYR A 86 -1.38 -20.57 1.91
C TYR A 86 -1.88 -20.78 0.47
N THR A 87 -1.09 -21.39 -0.40
CA THR A 87 -1.53 -21.69 -1.77
C THR A 87 -2.61 -22.79 -1.80
N LYS A 88 -2.42 -23.91 -1.09
CA LYS A 88 -3.34 -25.07 -1.22
C LYS A 88 -4.59 -24.96 -0.36
N THR A 89 -4.47 -24.38 0.84
CA THR A 89 -5.57 -24.32 1.83
C THR A 89 -6.33 -23.01 1.68
N MET A 90 -5.61 -21.89 1.66
CA MET A 90 -6.20 -20.55 1.62
C MET A 90 -6.42 -20.04 0.19
N ARG A 91 -5.93 -20.79 -0.82
CA ARG A 91 -6.06 -20.48 -2.25
C ARG A 91 -5.52 -19.10 -2.63
N LEU A 92 -4.46 -18.64 -1.94
CA LEU A 92 -3.70 -17.48 -2.40
C LEU A 92 -3.04 -17.83 -3.74
N GLY A 93 -2.92 -16.82 -4.61
CA GLY A 93 -2.30 -16.94 -5.93
C GLY A 93 -0.81 -17.26 -5.86
N GLU A 94 -0.16 -17.31 -7.02
CA GLU A 94 1.29 -17.43 -7.06
C GLU A 94 1.99 -16.12 -6.69
N GLY A 95 3.16 -16.26 -6.08
CA GLY A 95 4.03 -15.18 -5.63
C GLY A 95 5.42 -15.28 -6.22
N TYR A 96 6.33 -14.43 -5.74
CA TYR A 96 7.76 -14.50 -6.04
C TYR A 96 8.54 -15.07 -4.84
N ALA A 97 9.69 -15.68 -5.14
CA ALA A 97 10.58 -16.24 -4.13
C ALA A 97 11.92 -15.48 -4.16
N ASP A 98 12.49 -15.26 -2.98
CA ASP A 98 13.84 -14.76 -2.77
C ASP A 98 14.51 -15.60 -1.67
N GLU A 99 15.80 -15.38 -1.40
CA GLU A 99 16.51 -16.11 -0.35
C GLU A 99 15.83 -15.89 1.02
N GLY A 100 15.26 -16.95 1.59
CA GLY A 100 14.56 -16.90 2.87
C GLY A 100 13.22 -16.15 2.85
N TYR A 101 12.68 -15.79 1.68
CA TYR A 101 11.44 -15.01 1.57
C TYR A 101 10.49 -15.52 0.47
N TYR A 102 9.19 -15.43 0.71
CA TYR A 102 8.16 -15.64 -0.31
C TYR A 102 7.05 -14.58 -0.22
N GLY A 103 6.79 -13.88 -1.33
CA GLY A 103 5.80 -12.82 -1.40
C GLY A 103 4.63 -13.17 -2.31
N PHE A 104 3.42 -13.23 -1.76
CA PHE A 104 2.18 -13.41 -2.51
C PHE A 104 1.71 -12.07 -3.08
N TRP A 105 1.53 -12.00 -4.40
CA TRP A 105 0.97 -10.81 -5.05
C TRP A 105 -0.52 -10.67 -4.70
N SER A 106 -0.92 -9.45 -4.31
CA SER A 106 -2.31 -9.02 -4.36
C SER A 106 -2.47 -7.92 -5.42
N ASN A 107 -3.66 -7.32 -5.51
CA ASN A 107 -3.91 -6.24 -6.45
C ASN A 107 -3.04 -5.00 -6.20
N HIS A 108 -2.68 -4.74 -4.93
CA HIS A 108 -2.05 -3.47 -4.52
C HIS A 108 -0.87 -3.64 -3.55
N ALA A 109 -0.74 -4.80 -2.91
CA ALA A 109 0.31 -5.06 -1.92
C ALA A 109 0.87 -6.48 -2.02
N VAL A 110 1.98 -6.75 -1.33
CA VAL A 110 2.51 -8.11 -1.16
C VAL A 110 2.23 -8.64 0.25
N PHE A 111 1.73 -9.87 0.34
CA PHE A 111 1.72 -10.63 1.59
C PHE A 111 2.97 -11.51 1.66
N GLY A 112 3.92 -11.14 2.52
CA GLY A 112 5.23 -11.75 2.62
C GLY A 112 5.39 -12.73 3.77
N LEU A 113 6.16 -13.77 3.53
CA LEU A 113 6.64 -14.72 4.52
C LEU A 113 8.16 -14.68 4.52
N TYR A 114 8.78 -14.57 5.69
CA TYR A 114 10.23 -14.69 5.83
C TYR A 114 10.61 -15.79 6.82
N GLU A 115 11.73 -16.46 6.57
CA GLU A 115 12.21 -17.51 7.45
C GLU A 115 12.75 -16.91 8.75
N ALA A 116 12.31 -17.46 9.88
CA ALA A 116 12.77 -17.08 11.22
C ALA A 116 12.79 -18.30 12.14
N ASP A 117 13.75 -18.34 13.05
CA ASP A 117 13.92 -19.34 14.11
C ASP A 117 13.43 -18.75 15.44
N PRO A 118 12.24 -19.14 15.94
CA PRO A 118 11.64 -18.60 17.16
C PRO A 118 12.57 -18.55 18.38
N GLU A 119 13.45 -19.52 18.54
CA GLU A 119 14.35 -19.59 19.69
C GLU A 119 15.54 -18.62 19.54
N LYS A 120 16.10 -18.50 18.32
CA LYS A 120 17.23 -17.61 18.04
C LYS A 120 16.81 -16.15 17.87
N ASP A 121 15.66 -15.94 17.25
CA ASP A 121 15.11 -14.63 16.93
C ASP A 121 14.17 -14.11 18.03
N HIS A 122 13.97 -14.94 19.07
CA HIS A 122 13.14 -14.66 20.25
C HIS A 122 11.68 -14.36 19.92
N LEU A 123 11.08 -15.08 18.97
CA LEU A 123 9.70 -14.88 18.54
C LEU A 123 8.74 -15.89 19.21
N PRO A 124 7.54 -15.48 19.68
CA PRO A 124 7.05 -14.11 19.69
C PRO A 124 7.66 -13.28 20.83
N GLN A 125 7.95 -12.01 20.57
CA GLN A 125 8.33 -11.07 21.64
C GLN A 125 7.06 -10.48 22.28
N PRO A 126 6.85 -10.61 23.61
CA PRO A 126 5.69 -10.03 24.26
C PRO A 126 5.63 -8.52 24.03
N ARG A 127 4.48 -8.03 23.53
CA ARG A 127 4.22 -6.61 23.23
C ARG A 127 5.15 -6.02 22.15
N GLN A 128 5.56 -6.83 21.18
CA GLN A 128 6.21 -6.37 19.95
C GLN A 128 5.57 -7.04 18.75
N ALA A 129 5.59 -6.38 17.59
CA ALA A 129 5.15 -7.02 16.37
C ALA A 129 6.17 -8.08 15.94
N ASN A 130 5.68 -9.29 15.69
CA ASN A 130 6.52 -10.36 15.16
C ASN A 130 6.74 -10.23 13.66
N GLY A 131 5.99 -9.37 12.99
CA GLY A 131 6.12 -9.06 11.57
C GLY A 131 6.21 -7.55 11.35
N TYR A 132 6.20 -7.14 10.09
CA TYR A 132 6.29 -5.74 9.71
C TYR A 132 5.31 -5.37 8.60
N MET A 133 5.02 -4.07 8.51
CA MET A 133 4.28 -3.48 7.41
C MET A 133 5.15 -2.44 6.70
N SER A 134 5.18 -2.47 5.38
CA SER A 134 5.81 -1.47 4.51
C SER A 134 4.75 -0.60 3.86
N PHE A 135 4.97 0.71 3.87
CA PHE A 135 4.17 1.69 3.17
C PHE A 135 4.99 2.36 2.08
N TRP A 136 4.44 2.49 0.88
CA TRP A 136 5.05 3.31 -0.16
C TRP A 136 4.89 4.78 0.22
N VAL A 137 5.99 5.53 0.19
CA VAL A 137 6.01 6.97 0.49
C VAL A 137 6.54 7.80 -0.67
N ARG A 138 6.06 9.05 -0.75
CA ARG A 138 6.51 10.02 -1.75
C ARG A 138 7.95 10.50 -1.52
N SER A 139 8.41 10.50 -0.26
CA SER A 139 9.74 10.95 0.12
C SER A 139 10.15 10.36 1.47
N ALA A 140 11.14 9.47 1.46
CA ALA A 140 11.74 8.91 2.65
C ALA A 140 12.29 10.01 3.56
N LYS A 141 12.86 11.07 2.99
CA LYS A 141 13.38 12.22 3.76
C LYS A 141 12.28 12.97 4.51
N LYS A 142 11.15 13.28 3.87
CA LYS A 142 10.03 13.96 4.55
C LYS A 142 9.44 13.07 5.64
N THR A 143 9.25 11.79 5.35
CA THR A 143 8.75 10.80 6.31
C THR A 143 9.67 10.68 7.51
N TYR A 144 10.99 10.51 7.30
CA TYR A 144 11.97 10.44 8.39
C TYR A 144 11.93 11.67 9.29
N ASN A 145 11.92 12.88 8.72
CA ASN A 145 11.87 14.11 9.50
C ASN A 145 10.60 14.18 10.36
N TYR A 146 9.43 13.85 9.77
CA TYR A 146 8.16 13.82 10.50
C TYR A 146 8.21 12.82 11.67
N LEU A 147 8.65 11.59 11.42
CA LEU A 147 8.75 10.55 12.45
C LEU A 147 9.72 10.96 13.57
N LYS A 148 10.85 11.56 13.21
CA LYS A 148 11.86 12.03 14.16
C LYS A 148 11.32 13.15 15.05
N GLU A 149 10.60 14.11 14.47
CA GLU A 149 9.97 15.22 15.22
C GLU A 149 8.90 14.71 16.19
N ASN A 150 8.27 13.57 15.89
CA ASN A 150 7.25 12.93 16.73
C ASN A 150 7.82 11.85 17.67
N GLY A 151 9.14 11.78 17.84
CA GLY A 151 9.76 10.90 18.83
C GLY A 151 9.77 9.42 18.48
N CYS A 152 9.58 9.05 17.21
CA CYS A 152 9.69 7.66 16.77
C CYS A 152 11.12 7.13 16.94
N SER A 153 11.23 5.82 17.19
CA SER A 153 12.51 5.11 17.22
C SER A 153 12.85 4.54 15.84
N PHE A 154 14.14 4.39 15.53
CA PHE A 154 14.63 3.90 14.24
C PHE A 154 15.59 2.72 14.46
N PRO A 155 15.08 1.49 14.60
CA PRO A 155 15.91 0.34 14.87
C PRO A 155 16.73 -0.09 13.63
N VAL A 156 17.78 -0.86 13.88
CA VAL A 156 18.45 -1.67 12.85
C VAL A 156 17.94 -3.09 12.99
N ILE A 157 17.29 -3.59 11.96
CA ILE A 157 16.84 -4.97 11.86
C ILE A 157 17.66 -5.59 10.73
N PRO A 158 18.65 -6.44 11.02
CA PRO A 158 19.61 -6.93 10.01
C PRO A 158 18.96 -7.59 8.78
N ALA A 159 17.77 -8.16 8.93
CA ALA A 159 17.01 -8.75 7.82
C ALA A 159 16.28 -7.71 6.93
N ILE A 160 16.26 -6.44 7.32
CA ILE A 160 15.45 -5.38 6.68
C ILE A 160 16.31 -4.17 6.29
N ASN A 161 17.18 -3.68 7.17
CA ASN A 161 17.95 -2.45 6.95
C ASN A 161 19.37 -2.50 7.55
N ASP A 162 20.29 -1.78 6.91
CA ASP A 162 21.71 -1.75 7.29
C ASP A 162 22.04 -0.66 8.32
N LYS A 163 21.19 0.38 8.44
CA LYS A 163 21.44 1.55 9.30
C LYS A 163 20.14 2.19 9.81
N PRO A 164 20.20 2.90 10.95
CA PRO A 164 19.02 3.58 11.50
C PRO A 164 18.66 4.81 10.68
N GLY A 165 17.37 5.15 10.66
CA GLY A 165 16.84 6.31 9.96
C GLY A 165 16.67 6.05 8.47
N ILE A 166 17.27 6.88 7.62
CA ILE A 166 17.17 6.74 6.17
C ILE A 166 18.22 5.74 5.69
N ASP A 167 17.76 4.61 5.14
CA ASP A 167 18.60 3.60 4.53
C ASP A 167 18.40 3.56 3.00
N LYS A 168 19.50 3.62 2.24
CA LYS A 168 19.44 3.74 0.78
C LYS A 168 19.93 2.46 0.15
N GLN A 169 19.07 1.82 -0.61
CA GLN A 169 19.31 0.55 -1.29
C GLN A 169 19.30 0.74 -2.81
N ALA A 170 19.67 -0.31 -3.55
CA ALA A 170 19.54 -0.28 -5.00
C ALA A 170 18.06 -0.30 -5.40
N GLY A 171 17.57 0.79 -6.00
CA GLY A 171 16.19 0.89 -6.50
C GLY A 171 15.17 1.48 -5.51
N TYR A 172 15.53 1.67 -4.25
CA TYR A 172 14.66 2.27 -3.24
C TYR A 172 15.42 2.89 -2.06
N THR A 173 14.73 3.73 -1.29
CA THR A 173 15.21 4.29 -0.02
C THR A 173 14.15 4.00 1.04
N GLN A 174 14.56 3.45 2.17
CA GLN A 174 13.65 3.04 3.24
C GLN A 174 13.89 3.80 4.54
N VAL A 175 12.85 3.89 5.36
CA VAL A 175 12.91 4.32 6.76
C VAL A 175 12.24 3.24 7.59
N VAL A 176 12.99 2.62 8.49
CA VAL A 176 12.46 1.63 9.44
C VAL A 176 12.24 2.31 10.78
N ALA A 177 11.02 2.23 11.30
CA ALA A 177 10.61 2.83 12.56
C ALA A 177 9.80 1.85 13.41
N THR A 178 9.71 2.13 14.72
CA THR A 178 8.71 1.48 15.58
C THR A 178 7.64 2.46 16.00
N ASP A 179 6.40 2.00 16.07
CA ASP A 179 5.31 2.76 16.68
C ASP A 179 5.36 2.70 18.22
N SER A 180 4.36 3.32 18.87
CA SER A 180 4.22 3.36 20.33
C SER A 180 3.96 1.99 20.98
N GLU A 181 3.59 0.98 20.18
CA GLU A 181 3.30 -0.38 20.64
C GLU A 181 4.44 -1.35 20.34
N GLY A 182 5.54 -0.86 19.76
CA GLY A 182 6.68 -1.68 19.38
C GLY A 182 6.48 -2.43 18.06
N SER A 183 5.53 -2.01 17.22
CA SER A 183 5.34 -2.57 15.88
C SER A 183 6.36 -2.00 14.91
N VAL A 184 6.95 -2.87 14.08
CA VAL A 184 7.89 -2.45 13.04
C VAL A 184 7.11 -1.95 11.81
N ILE A 185 7.37 -0.71 11.43
CA ILE A 185 6.79 -0.06 10.25
C ILE A 185 7.93 0.41 9.34
N ILE A 186 7.84 0.04 8.07
CA ILE A 186 8.78 0.38 7.01
C ILE A 186 8.12 1.41 6.11
N PHE A 187 8.89 2.39 5.67
CA PHE A 187 8.46 3.39 4.70
C PHE A 187 9.41 3.41 3.52
N THR A 188 8.93 3.02 2.33
CA THR A 188 9.76 2.78 1.15
C THR A 188 9.51 3.83 0.08
N GLU A 189 10.54 4.51 -0.40
CA GLU A 189 10.54 5.40 -1.56
C GLU A 189 11.25 4.70 -2.73
N TYR A 190 10.52 4.32 -3.77
CA TYR A 190 11.11 3.70 -4.97
C TYR A 190 11.73 4.73 -5.92
N SER A 191 12.96 4.50 -6.36
CA SER A 191 13.70 5.44 -7.22
C SER A 191 13.37 5.35 -8.72
N GLY A 192 12.25 4.71 -9.09
CA GLY A 192 11.86 4.50 -10.50
C GLY A 192 10.36 4.30 -10.76
N ARG A 193 9.49 4.41 -9.74
CA ARG A 193 8.04 4.40 -9.95
C ARG A 193 7.54 5.85 -10.17
N PRO A 194 6.69 6.10 -11.18
CA PRO A 194 6.03 7.39 -11.32
C PRO A 194 5.26 7.76 -10.05
N ARG A 195 5.27 9.04 -9.70
CA ARG A 195 4.59 9.62 -8.52
C ARG A 195 3.11 9.86 -8.73
#